data_AF-A0A382EPP7-F1
#
_entry.id   AF-A0A382EPP7-F1
#
_cell.length_a   1.000
_cell.length_b   1.000
_cell.length_c   1.000
_cell.angle_alpha   90.00
_cell.angle_beta   90.00
_cell.angle_gamma   90.00
#
_symmetry.space_group_name_H-M   'P 1'
#
loop_
_entity.id
_entity.type
_entity.pdbx_description
1 polymer ?
#
loop_
_entity_poly.entity_id
_entity_poly.type
_entity_poly.pdbx_seq_one_letter_code
_entity_poly.pdbx_strand_id
1 'polypeptide(L)'
;MPSKTDFNVSPYYDDFAESKKFHRVMYRPAYAVQARELTTQQSITQNQIEKMGDHLFKHGAMVIPGETTVDLNYESVKLTSFNGTLANYNGNTLTGGTSGVVANVVGYVATDGTDPDTLFVKYRNSGTDNASISFTDGEIL
;
A
#
# COMPACT_ATOMS: atom_id res chain seq x y z
N MET A 1 34.05 -45.28 9.96
CA MET A 1 34.33 -43.98 10.62
C MET A 1 33.26 -43.01 10.13
N PRO A 2 32.50 -42.34 11.00
CA PRO A 2 31.51 -41.37 10.55
C PRO A 2 32.23 -40.25 9.81
N SER A 3 31.80 -39.97 8.58
CA SER A 3 32.37 -38.91 7.76
C SER A 3 32.19 -37.58 8.48
N LYS A 4 33.25 -36.76 8.54
CA LYS A 4 33.13 -35.37 9.01
C LYS A 4 32.00 -34.69 8.23
N THR A 5 31.06 -34.11 8.96
CA THR A 5 29.89 -33.40 8.39
C THR A 5 30.18 -31.91 8.19
N ASP A 6 31.29 -31.41 8.71
CA ASP A 6 31.77 -30.04 8.51
C ASP A 6 32.92 -30.04 7.50
N PHE A 7 32.62 -29.54 6.29
CA PHE A 7 33.56 -29.38 5.19
C PHE A 7 34.10 -27.94 5.10
N ASN A 8 33.71 -27.02 5.99
CA ASN A 8 34.20 -25.64 6.02
C ASN A 8 35.54 -25.53 6.77
N VAL A 9 36.50 -26.36 6.37
CA VAL A 9 37.84 -26.43 6.94
C VAL A 9 38.89 -26.20 5.86
N SER A 10 40.03 -25.64 6.22
CA SER A 10 41.15 -25.46 5.29
C SER A 10 41.47 -26.79 4.57
N PRO A 11 41.58 -26.82 3.22
CA PRO A 11 41.63 -25.72 2.26
C PRO A 11 40.30 -25.38 1.55
N TYR A 12 39.15 -25.76 2.09
CA TYR A 12 37.84 -25.72 1.42
C TYR A 12 36.84 -24.70 2.00
N TYR A 13 37.35 -23.62 2.62
CA TYR A 13 36.49 -22.57 3.19
C TYR A 13 35.46 -22.05 2.19
N ASP A 14 34.22 -21.86 2.65
CA ASP A 14 33.23 -21.10 1.89
C ASP A 14 33.57 -19.60 1.98
N ASP A 15 33.95 -19.03 0.84
CA ASP A 15 34.36 -17.62 0.74
C ASP A 15 33.21 -16.70 0.29
N PHE A 16 31.96 -17.21 0.27
CA PHE A 16 30.79 -16.42 -0.06
C PHE A 16 30.61 -15.27 0.93
N ALA A 17 30.53 -14.05 0.39
CA ALA A 17 30.15 -12.87 1.13
C ALA A 17 29.29 -12.01 0.21
N GLU A 18 28.13 -11.57 0.70
CA GLU A 18 27.18 -10.77 -0.08
C GLU A 18 27.82 -9.47 -0.61
N SER A 19 28.76 -8.90 0.14
CA SER A 19 29.53 -7.70 -0.25
C SER A 19 30.35 -7.89 -1.54
N LYS A 20 30.73 -9.12 -1.88
CA LYS A 20 31.54 -9.43 -3.06
C LYS A 20 30.72 -9.55 -4.35
N LYS A 21 29.38 -9.58 -4.26
CA LYS A 21 28.44 -9.58 -5.42
C LYS A 21 28.72 -10.67 -6.46
N PHE A 22 29.16 -11.85 -6.05
CA PHE A 22 29.32 -12.97 -6.97
C PHE A 22 27.95 -13.57 -7.33
N HIS A 23 27.69 -13.73 -8.63
CA HIS A 23 26.42 -14.27 -9.14
C HIS A 23 26.49 -15.74 -9.57
N ARG A 24 27.70 -16.25 -9.87
CA ARG A 24 27.93 -17.62 -10.32
C ARG A 24 29.36 -18.06 -10.05
N VAL A 25 29.54 -19.36 -9.84
CA VAL A 25 30.84 -20.03 -9.85
C VAL A 25 31.10 -20.56 -11.27
N MET A 26 32.30 -20.36 -11.80
CA MET A 26 32.70 -20.86 -13.13
C MET A 26 33.65 -22.03 -12.97
N TYR A 27 33.35 -23.14 -13.66
CA TYR A 27 34.15 -24.36 -13.62
C TYR A 27 35.15 -24.40 -14.76
N ARG A 28 36.37 -24.84 -14.48
CA ARG A 28 37.36 -25.11 -15.52
C ARG A 28 37.00 -26.43 -16.21
N PRO A 29 36.87 -26.47 -17.55
CA PRO A 29 36.61 -27.71 -18.27
C PRO A 29 37.71 -28.75 -18.04
N ALA A 30 37.33 -30.03 -17.94
CA ALA A 30 38.23 -31.18 -17.74
C ALA A 30 38.99 -31.24 -16.40
N TYR A 31 38.56 -30.51 -15.37
CA TYR A 31 39.05 -30.64 -14.00
C TYR A 31 37.92 -31.07 -13.07
N ALA A 32 38.26 -31.86 -12.05
CA ALA A 32 37.30 -32.24 -11.02
C ALA A 32 36.88 -30.99 -10.22
N VAL A 33 35.57 -30.85 -10.03
CA VAL A 33 34.97 -29.77 -9.23
C VAL A 33 35.43 -29.91 -7.79
N GLN A 34 35.91 -28.82 -7.20
CA GLN A 34 36.33 -28.81 -5.81
C GLN A 34 35.12 -28.62 -4.88
N ALA A 35 35.18 -29.21 -3.69
CA ALA A 35 34.11 -29.08 -2.69
C ALA A 35 33.77 -27.61 -2.37
N ARG A 36 34.78 -26.72 -2.34
CA ARG A 36 34.60 -25.27 -2.15
C ARG A 36 33.71 -24.64 -3.22
N GLU A 37 33.89 -25.01 -4.49
CA GLU A 37 33.13 -24.46 -5.61
C GLU A 37 31.65 -24.86 -5.51
N LEU A 38 31.40 -26.10 -5.08
CA LEU A 38 30.07 -26.63 -4.81
C LEU A 38 29.39 -25.91 -3.63
N THR A 39 30.10 -25.72 -2.51
CA THR A 39 29.55 -25.02 -1.34
C THR A 39 29.25 -23.55 -1.66
N THR A 40 30.15 -22.87 -2.40
CA THR A 40 29.93 -21.48 -2.82
C THR A 40 28.71 -21.37 -3.74
N GLN A 41 28.51 -22.32 -4.67
CA GLN A 41 27.33 -22.36 -5.51
C GLN A 41 26.04 -22.55 -4.68
N GLN A 42 26.08 -23.43 -3.67
CA GLN A 42 24.94 -23.65 -2.77
C GLN A 42 24.60 -22.38 -1.97
N SER A 43 25.59 -21.65 -1.47
CA SER A 43 25.39 -20.40 -0.73
C SER A 43 24.83 -19.28 -1.62
N ILE A 44 25.29 -19.15 -2.87
CA ILE A 44 24.74 -18.20 -3.85
C ILE A 44 23.27 -18.52 -4.16
N THR A 45 22.93 -19.79 -4.40
CA THR A 45 21.55 -20.18 -4.71
C THR A 45 20.62 -19.99 -3.51
N GLN A 46 21.07 -20.32 -2.29
CA GLN A 46 20.30 -20.06 -1.08
C GLN A 46 20.02 -18.55 -0.90
N ASN A 47 21.02 -17.69 -1.10
CA ASN A 47 20.83 -16.24 -1.03
C ASN A 47 19.85 -15.71 -2.09
N GLN A 48 19.85 -16.29 -3.29
CA GLN A 48 18.87 -15.94 -4.34
C GLN A 48 17.45 -16.36 -3.94
N ILE A 49 17.29 -17.53 -3.34
CA ILE A 49 16.00 -18.02 -2.83
C ILE A 49 15.52 -17.15 -1.67
N GLU A 50 16.40 -16.76 -0.75
CA GLU A 50 16.10 -15.84 0.35
C GLU A 50 15.62 -14.48 -0.18
N LYS A 51 16.33 -13.90 -1.15
CA LYS A 51 15.93 -12.63 -1.79
C LYS A 51 14.58 -12.71 -2.49
N MET A 52 14.32 -13.82 -3.17
CA MET A 52 13.01 -14.08 -3.77
C MET A 52 11.94 -14.25 -2.70
N GLY A 53 12.22 -14.98 -1.61
CA GLY A 53 11.32 -15.15 -0.48
C GLY A 53 11.01 -13.83 0.23
N ASP A 54 12.02 -13.01 0.52
CA ASP A 54 11.86 -11.67 1.07
C ASP A 54 11.02 -10.78 0.14
N HIS A 55 11.26 -10.84 -1.17
CA HIS A 55 10.42 -10.12 -2.15
C HIS A 55 8.95 -10.59 -2.12
N LEU A 56 8.70 -11.90 -1.96
CA LEU A 56 7.35 -12.46 -1.93
C LEU A 56 6.64 -12.21 -0.59
N PHE A 57 7.33 -12.28 0.55
CA PHE A 57 6.72 -12.31 1.89
C PHE A 57 6.90 -11.01 2.68
N LYS A 58 8.06 -10.34 2.61
CA LYS A 58 8.25 -9.02 3.26
C LYS A 58 7.66 -7.89 2.44
N HIS A 59 7.73 -8.00 1.12
CA HIS A 59 7.19 -7.00 0.19
C HIS A 59 5.91 -7.46 -0.53
N GLY A 60 5.35 -8.61 -0.15
CA GLY A 60 3.98 -9.03 -0.45
C GLY A 60 3.46 -8.53 -1.79
N ALA A 61 4.08 -8.93 -2.89
CA ALA A 61 3.74 -8.55 -4.26
C ALA A 61 2.92 -7.25 -4.41
N MET A 62 3.58 -6.09 -4.29
CA MET A 62 3.09 -4.87 -4.94
C MET A 62 4.04 -4.51 -6.10
N VAL A 63 3.70 -4.96 -7.32
CA VAL A 63 4.37 -4.56 -8.57
C VAL A 63 3.43 -3.68 -9.39
N ILE A 64 3.15 -2.48 -8.87
CA ILE A 64 2.66 -1.29 -9.59
C ILE A 64 3.23 -0.11 -8.78
N PRO A 65 3.90 0.88 -9.39
CA PRO A 65 4.61 1.90 -8.64
C PRO A 65 3.60 2.69 -7.80
N GLY A 66 3.64 2.54 -6.48
CA GLY A 66 2.85 3.29 -5.52
C GLY A 66 1.37 3.36 -5.85
N GLU A 67 0.56 2.45 -5.32
CA GLU A 67 -0.89 2.65 -5.36
C GLU A 67 -1.23 3.91 -4.55
N THR A 68 -1.36 5.03 -5.25
CA THR A 68 -2.11 6.17 -4.76
C THR A 68 -3.57 5.74 -4.81
N THR A 69 -4.07 5.28 -3.66
CA THR A 69 -5.52 5.12 -3.47
C THR A 69 -6.12 6.52 -3.40
N VAL A 70 -6.58 7.04 -4.54
CA VAL A 70 -7.41 8.25 -4.57
C VAL A 70 -8.79 7.85 -4.07
N ASP A 71 -9.26 8.52 -3.03
CA ASP A 71 -10.66 8.42 -2.66
C ASP A 71 -11.49 9.24 -3.66
N LEU A 72 -12.10 8.55 -4.63
CA LEU A 72 -12.95 9.17 -5.64
C LEU A 72 -14.33 9.57 -5.09
N ASN A 73 -14.68 9.15 -3.88
CA ASN A 73 -15.98 9.43 -3.26
C ASN A 73 -15.94 10.68 -2.37
N TYR A 74 -15.01 11.61 -2.66
CA TYR A 74 -14.84 12.87 -1.94
C TYR A 74 -15.61 13.99 -2.64
N GLU A 75 -16.91 14.05 -2.38
CA GLU A 75 -17.83 14.98 -3.01
C GLU A 75 -17.91 16.31 -2.25
N SER A 76 -18.15 17.42 -2.96
CA SER A 76 -18.27 18.76 -2.36
C SER A 76 -19.70 19.27 -2.41
N VAL A 77 -20.19 19.80 -1.29
CA VAL A 77 -21.51 20.42 -1.15
C VAL A 77 -21.31 21.88 -0.78
N LYS A 78 -21.76 22.79 -1.64
CA LYS A 78 -21.75 24.23 -1.38
C LYS A 78 -22.98 24.62 -0.57
N LEU A 79 -22.79 25.31 0.54
CA LEU A 79 -23.88 25.76 1.40
C LEU A 79 -24.32 27.17 1.01
N THR A 80 -25.64 27.36 0.87
CA THR A 80 -26.24 28.68 0.69
C THR A 80 -26.48 29.40 2.02
N SER A 81 -26.71 28.63 3.09
CA SER A 81 -26.85 29.11 4.47
C SER A 81 -26.60 27.97 5.45
N PHE A 82 -26.20 28.29 6.68
CA PHE A 82 -26.03 27.32 7.76
C PHE A 82 -26.26 27.98 9.11
N ASN A 83 -26.52 27.16 10.14
CA ASN A 83 -26.73 27.64 11.50
C ASN A 83 -25.53 27.31 12.38
N GLY A 84 -24.95 28.31 13.04
CA GLY A 84 -23.85 28.12 13.99
C GLY A 84 -22.47 28.25 13.36
N THR A 85 -21.56 27.33 13.67
CA THR A 85 -20.15 27.38 13.24
C THR A 85 -19.82 26.22 12.32
N LEU A 86 -19.21 26.52 11.17
CA LEU A 86 -18.93 25.53 10.11
C LEU A 86 -18.10 24.32 10.61
N ALA A 87 -17.16 24.58 11.54
CA ALA A 87 -16.33 23.55 12.16
C ALA A 87 -17.13 22.48 12.92
N ASN A 88 -18.33 22.80 13.41
CA ASN A 88 -19.17 21.85 14.16
C ASN A 88 -19.75 20.75 13.25
N TYR A 89 -19.75 20.96 11.94
CA TYR A 89 -20.19 19.95 10.99
C TYR A 89 -19.11 18.92 10.69
N ASN A 90 -17.83 19.22 10.95
CA ASN A 90 -16.73 18.30 10.66
C ASN A 90 -16.82 17.02 11.50
N GLY A 91 -16.82 15.86 10.84
CA GLY A 91 -16.96 14.55 11.50
C GLY A 91 -18.40 14.19 11.87
N ASN A 92 -19.36 15.09 11.69
CA ASN A 92 -20.77 14.80 11.89
C ASN A 92 -21.42 14.16 10.65
N THR A 93 -22.54 13.51 10.89
CA THR A 93 -23.39 12.92 9.85
C THR A 93 -24.55 13.86 9.59
N LEU A 94 -24.77 14.20 8.32
CA LEU A 94 -25.87 15.02 7.83
C LEU A 94 -26.88 14.14 7.09
N THR A 95 -28.15 14.52 7.15
CA THR A 95 -29.23 13.79 6.48
C THR A 95 -30.07 14.76 5.67
N GLY A 96 -30.18 14.52 4.36
CA GLY A 96 -30.99 15.33 3.48
C GLY A 96 -32.45 15.26 3.88
N GLY A 97 -33.07 16.40 4.16
CA GLY A 97 -34.47 16.47 4.58
C GLY A 97 -35.45 16.09 3.48
N THR A 98 -35.07 16.23 2.20
CA THR A 98 -35.92 15.89 1.06
C THR A 98 -35.52 14.54 0.46
N SER A 99 -34.22 14.33 0.25
CA SER A 99 -33.69 13.10 -0.35
C SER A 99 -33.64 11.93 0.64
N GLY A 100 -33.52 12.19 1.94
CA GLY A 100 -33.26 11.17 2.95
C GLY A 100 -31.87 10.54 2.86
N VAL A 101 -31.00 11.09 2.01
CA VAL A 101 -29.62 10.63 1.82
C VAL A 101 -28.81 10.96 3.08
N VAL A 102 -27.95 10.04 3.51
CA VAL A 102 -27.10 10.23 4.70
C VAL A 102 -25.64 10.38 4.25
N ALA A 103 -24.99 11.46 4.67
CA ALA A 103 -23.60 11.74 4.33
C ALA A 103 -22.76 12.12 5.56
N ASN A 104 -21.49 11.75 5.53
CA ASN A 104 -20.52 12.09 6.57
C ASN A 104 -19.61 13.21 6.10
N VAL A 105 -19.49 14.26 6.91
CA VAL A 105 -18.60 15.39 6.62
C VAL A 105 -17.17 15.01 7.00
N VAL A 106 -16.27 15.06 6.03
CA VAL A 106 -14.85 14.71 6.16
C VAL A 106 -13.96 15.96 6.22
N GLY A 107 -14.46 17.08 5.71
CA GLY A 107 -13.77 18.36 5.78
C GLY A 107 -14.70 19.53 5.49
N TYR A 108 -14.20 20.73 5.74
CA TYR A 108 -14.89 21.97 5.43
C TYR A 108 -13.89 23.04 5.00
N VAL A 109 -14.36 23.97 4.17
CA VAL A 109 -13.65 25.19 3.78
C VAL A 109 -14.60 26.35 3.96
N ALA A 110 -14.17 27.34 4.74
CA ALA A 110 -14.92 28.58 4.92
C ALA A 110 -14.81 29.45 3.66
N THR A 111 -15.81 30.28 3.42
CA THR A 111 -15.81 31.22 2.30
C THR A 111 -14.60 32.15 2.32
N ASP A 112 -14.05 32.41 1.13
CA ASP A 112 -12.98 33.40 0.91
C ASP A 112 -13.50 34.71 0.31
N GLY A 113 -14.83 34.87 0.22
CA GLY A 113 -15.51 36.00 -0.41
C GLY A 113 -15.81 35.82 -1.90
N THR A 114 -15.25 34.80 -2.55
CA THR A 114 -15.57 34.43 -3.94
C THR A 114 -16.27 33.08 -4.04
N ASP A 115 -15.84 32.10 -3.25
CA ASP A 115 -16.48 30.79 -3.13
C ASP A 115 -17.31 30.69 -1.85
N PRO A 116 -18.55 30.16 -1.91
CA PRO A 116 -19.37 29.95 -0.72
C PRO A 116 -18.81 28.84 0.18
N ASP A 117 -19.23 28.82 1.44
CA ASP A 117 -18.84 27.79 2.42
C ASP A 117 -19.10 26.39 1.85
N THR A 118 -18.07 25.54 1.87
CA THR A 118 -18.10 24.22 1.22
C THR A 118 -17.82 23.12 2.24
N LEU A 119 -18.69 22.10 2.26
CA LEU A 119 -18.48 20.87 3.01
C LEU A 119 -18.01 19.77 2.05
N PHE A 120 -17.05 18.97 2.50
CA PHE A 120 -16.66 17.76 1.81
C PHE A 120 -17.30 16.56 2.49
N VAL A 121 -18.08 15.79 1.74
CA VAL A 121 -18.93 14.74 2.27
C VAL A 121 -18.67 13.41 1.60
N LYS A 122 -18.95 12.33 2.34
CA LYS A 122 -19.01 10.96 1.83
C LYS A 122 -20.41 10.40 2.05
N TYR A 123 -21.10 10.09 0.98
CA TYR A 123 -22.43 9.49 1.03
C TYR A 123 -22.35 8.05 1.52
N ARG A 124 -23.21 7.68 2.48
CA ARG A 124 -23.27 6.33 3.05
C ARG A 124 -24.46 5.52 2.58
N ASN A 125 -25.62 6.16 2.47
CA ASN A 125 -26.86 5.50 2.12
C ASN A 125 -27.53 6.23 0.96
N SER A 126 -28.18 5.45 0.08
CA SER A 126 -29.16 5.99 -0.86
C SER A 126 -30.35 6.59 -0.11
N GLY A 127 -31.00 7.54 -0.75
CA GLY A 127 -32.17 8.25 -0.24
C GLY A 127 -33.36 7.33 0.03
N THR A 128 -34.43 7.89 0.59
CA THR A 128 -35.66 7.14 0.90
C THR A 128 -36.35 6.52 -0.33
N ASP A 129 -35.99 7.00 -1.51
CA ASP A 129 -36.42 6.47 -2.82
C ASP A 129 -35.59 5.26 -3.30
N ASN A 130 -34.55 4.86 -2.56
CA ASN A 130 -33.56 3.84 -2.92
C ASN A 130 -32.86 4.08 -4.28
N ALA A 131 -32.88 5.32 -4.77
CA ALA A 131 -32.34 5.69 -6.08
C ALA A 131 -31.43 6.92 -6.03
N SER A 132 -31.77 7.90 -5.19
CA SER A 132 -30.94 9.09 -4.98
C SER A 132 -29.67 8.74 -4.22
N ILE A 133 -28.52 9.09 -4.78
CA ILE A 133 -27.20 8.77 -4.20
C ILE A 133 -26.43 10.01 -3.72
N SER A 134 -27.00 11.20 -3.92
CA SER A 134 -26.43 12.48 -3.55
C SER A 134 -27.52 13.43 -3.03
N PHE A 135 -27.11 14.50 -2.33
CA PHE A 135 -28.07 15.53 -1.96
C PHE A 135 -28.69 16.20 -3.19
N THR A 136 -29.97 16.55 -3.09
CA THR A 136 -30.68 17.33 -4.10
C THR A 136 -30.37 18.81 -3.95
N ASP A 137 -30.27 19.53 -5.07
CA ASP A 137 -30.00 20.97 -5.04
C ASP A 137 -31.08 21.73 -4.25
N GLY A 138 -30.64 22.66 -3.39
CA GLY A 138 -31.50 23.47 -2.55
C GLY A 138 -32.17 22.75 -1.36
N GLU A 139 -31.78 21.52 -1.02
CA GLU A 139 -32.34 20.84 0.14
C GLU A 139 -31.71 21.26 1.48
N ILE A 140 -32.43 20.99 2.58
CA ILE A 140 -32.00 21.28 3.95
C ILE A 140 -31.31 20.04 4.53
N LEU A 141 -30.14 20.23 5.17
CA LEU A 141 -29.27 19.19 5.73
C LEU A 141 -29.23 19.18 7.26
#